data_AF-A0ABD4PAK6-F1
#
_entry.id   AF-A0ABD4PAK6-F1
#
_cell.length_a   1.000
_cell.length_b   1.000
_cell.length_c   1.000
_cell.angle_alpha   90.00
_cell.angle_beta   90.00
_cell.angle_gamma   90.00
#
_symmetry.space_group_name_H-M   'P 1'
#
loop_
_entity.id
_entity.type
_entity.pdbx_description
1 polymer ?
#
loop_
_entity_poly.entity_id
_entity_poly.type
_entity_poly.pdbx_seq_one_letter_code
_entity_poly.pdbx_strand_id
1 'polypeptide(L)'
;INAWRNAMEAANYTFEHNGRKWDYGKSTQTRLEPSVAAAKAGKLPEAFFWTDAENNDVEVTAEELIALSEAAEQAMFTKGMEIHVRQRTMKKELEKLTSADEILAYRVGWGDP
;
A
#
# COMPACT_ATOMS: atom_id res chain seq x y z
N ILE A 1 -11.50 9.45 12.84
CA ILE A 1 -11.00 8.06 12.66
C ILE A 1 -11.36 7.45 11.31
N ASN A 2 -12.64 7.32 10.93
CA ASN A 2 -12.99 6.66 9.65
C ASN A 2 -12.43 7.40 8.42
N ALA A 3 -12.46 8.74 8.42
CA ALA A 3 -11.82 9.54 7.37
C ALA A 3 -10.31 9.23 7.24
N TRP A 4 -9.60 9.13 8.37
CA TRP A 4 -8.19 8.74 8.39
C TRP A 4 -7.97 7.33 7.81
N ARG A 5 -8.78 6.35 8.22
CA ARG A 5 -8.68 4.99 7.69
C ARG A 5 -8.84 4.99 6.16
N ASN A 6 -9.89 5.65 5.66
CA ASN A 6 -10.15 5.72 4.23
C ASN A 6 -9.01 6.41 3.48
N ALA A 7 -8.40 7.46 4.06
CA ALA A 7 -7.24 8.12 3.47
C ALA A 7 -6.01 7.19 3.44
N MET A 8 -5.73 6.45 4.51
CA MET A 8 -4.61 5.50 4.55
C MET A 8 -4.83 4.31 3.60
N GLU A 9 -6.06 3.79 3.48
CA GLU A 9 -6.40 2.71 2.54
C GLU A 9 -6.43 3.17 1.06
N ALA A 10 -6.45 4.47 0.80
CA ALA A 10 -6.40 5.07 -0.53
C ALA A 10 -5.01 5.61 -0.91
N ALA A 11 -4.12 5.77 0.07
CA ALA A 11 -2.77 6.25 -0.15
C ALA A 11 -1.93 5.22 -0.93
N ASN A 12 -0.93 5.74 -1.64
CA ASN A 12 0.16 4.95 -2.19
C ASN A 12 1.33 4.95 -1.21
N TYR A 13 2.06 3.84 -1.20
CA TYR A 13 3.19 3.59 -0.31
C TYR A 13 4.31 2.95 -1.11
N THR A 14 5.50 2.87 -0.53
CA THR A 14 6.65 2.20 -1.15
C THR A 14 7.06 0.97 -0.32
N PHE A 15 7.52 -0.08 -1.00
CA PHE A 15 8.10 -1.26 -0.36
C PHE A 15 9.35 -1.73 -1.11
N GLU A 16 10.23 -2.47 -0.43
CA GLU A 16 11.43 -3.04 -1.06
C GLU A 16 11.16 -4.45 -1.59
N HIS A 17 11.55 -4.70 -2.83
CA HIS A 17 11.52 -6.01 -3.47
C HIS A 17 12.65 -6.13 -4.49
N ASN A 18 13.41 -7.23 -4.42
CA ASN A 18 14.57 -7.52 -5.27
C ASN A 18 15.59 -6.36 -5.32
N GLY A 19 15.86 -5.73 -4.16
CA GLY A 19 16.84 -4.66 -4.03
C GLY A 19 16.40 -3.30 -4.61
N ARG A 20 15.13 -3.15 -4.99
CA ARG A 20 14.53 -1.88 -5.45
C ARG A 20 13.30 -1.51 -4.64
N LYS A 21 12.95 -0.21 -4.66
CA LYS A 21 11.72 0.29 -4.08
C LYS A 21 10.65 0.41 -5.14
N TRP A 22 9.46 -0.06 -4.82
CA TRP A 22 8.33 -0.06 -5.73
C TRP A 22 7.13 0.59 -5.05
N ASP A 23 6.33 1.30 -5.84
CA ASP A 23 5.03 1.76 -5.37
C ASP A 23 4.09 0.57 -5.18
N TYR A 24 3.26 0.63 -4.15
CA TYR A 24 2.11 -0.23 -3.94
C TYR A 24 0.92 0.57 -3.42
N GLY A 25 -0.26 -0.01 -3.57
CA GLY A 25 -1.53 0.65 -3.28
C GLY A 25 -2.54 0.35 -4.37
N LYS A 26 -3.80 0.75 -4.15
CA LYS A 26 -4.91 0.44 -5.07
C LYS A 26 -4.62 0.95 -6.49
N SER A 27 -4.07 2.15 -6.62
CA SER A 27 -3.79 2.74 -7.93
C SER A 27 -2.68 1.99 -8.68
N THR A 28 -1.62 1.58 -7.98
CA THR A 28 -0.54 0.78 -8.57
C THR A 28 -1.03 -0.60 -8.97
N GLN A 29 -1.81 -1.27 -8.11
CA GLN A 29 -2.37 -2.59 -8.42
C GLN A 29 -3.25 -2.54 -9.69
N THR A 30 -4.15 -1.57 -9.80
CA THR A 30 -5.01 -1.41 -11.00
C THR A 30 -4.19 -1.16 -12.27
N ARG A 31 -3.06 -0.44 -12.17
CA ARG A 31 -2.15 -0.24 -13.32
C ARG A 31 -1.38 -1.51 -13.68
N LEU A 32 -1.03 -2.33 -12.68
CA LEU A 32 -0.20 -3.52 -12.82
C LEU A 32 -0.99 -4.71 -13.40
N GLU A 33 -2.28 -4.82 -13.04
CA GLU A 33 -3.21 -5.88 -13.47
C GLU A 33 -3.16 -6.26 -14.96
N PRO A 34 -3.30 -5.32 -15.93
CA PRO A 34 -3.26 -5.68 -17.35
C PRO A 34 -1.90 -6.23 -17.79
N SER A 35 -0.80 -5.68 -17.27
CA SER A 35 0.55 -6.12 -17.60
C SER A 35 0.84 -7.51 -17.03
N VAL A 36 0.38 -7.77 -15.79
CA VAL A 36 0.47 -9.10 -15.16
C VAL A 36 -0.38 -10.13 -15.90
N ALA A 37 -1.58 -9.73 -16.36
CA ALA A 37 -2.41 -10.61 -17.18
C ALA A 37 -1.74 -10.95 -18.52
N ALA A 38 -1.09 -9.98 -19.16
CA ALA A 38 -0.31 -10.21 -20.38
C ALA A 38 0.90 -11.13 -20.12
N ALA A 39 1.63 -10.93 -19.02
CA ALA A 39 2.72 -11.79 -18.58
C ALA A 39 2.27 -13.24 -18.37
N LYS A 40 1.18 -13.45 -17.61
CA LYS A 40 0.58 -14.78 -17.39
C LYS A 40 0.11 -15.46 -18.68
N ALA A 41 -0.27 -14.67 -19.70
CA ALA A 41 -0.68 -15.17 -21.00
C ALA A 41 0.48 -15.39 -21.99
N GLY A 42 1.73 -15.11 -21.60
CA GLY A 42 2.89 -15.18 -22.49
C GLY A 42 2.87 -14.13 -23.60
N LYS A 43 2.22 -12.98 -23.37
CA LYS A 43 2.03 -11.88 -24.32
C LYS A 43 2.72 -10.59 -23.90
N LEU A 44 3.57 -10.64 -22.89
CA LEU A 44 4.36 -9.48 -22.47
C LEU A 44 5.41 -9.16 -23.56
N PRO A 45 5.54 -7.90 -24.01
CA PRO A 45 6.57 -7.53 -24.98
C PRO A 45 8.01 -7.76 -24.47
N GLU A 46 8.95 -8.10 -25.37
CA GLU A 46 10.36 -8.38 -25.02
C GLU A 46 11.13 -7.21 -24.40
N ALA A 47 10.67 -5.96 -24.61
CA ALA A 47 11.26 -4.74 -24.04
C ALA A 47 10.32 -4.05 -23.04
N PHE A 48 9.50 -4.84 -22.33
CA PHE A 48 8.61 -4.31 -21.31
C PHE A 48 9.40 -3.81 -20.09
N PHE A 49 8.97 -2.67 -19.56
CA PHE A 49 9.53 -2.10 -18.35
C PHE A 49 8.42 -1.72 -17.37
N TRP A 50 8.76 -1.68 -16.09
CA TRP A 50 7.95 -1.11 -15.04
C TRP A 50 8.73 0.01 -14.35
N THR A 51 8.06 1.11 -14.05
CA THR A 51 8.69 2.25 -13.38
C THR A 51 8.74 2.00 -11.87
N ASP A 52 9.92 2.11 -11.27
CA ASP A 52 10.13 1.99 -9.84
C ASP A 52 9.66 3.23 -9.06
N ALA A 53 9.70 3.19 -7.72
CA ALA A 53 9.23 4.29 -6.87
C ALA A 53 10.07 5.57 -7.01
N GLU A 54 11.29 5.44 -7.52
CA GLU A 54 12.22 6.54 -7.79
C GLU A 54 12.08 7.11 -9.22
N ASN A 55 11.09 6.64 -9.99
CA ASN A 55 10.84 7.02 -11.38
C ASN A 55 11.91 6.54 -12.38
N ASN A 56 12.57 5.41 -12.11
CA ASN A 56 13.42 4.75 -13.09
C ASN A 56 12.63 3.69 -13.84
N ASP A 57 12.76 3.65 -15.16
CA ASP A 57 12.22 2.56 -15.98
C ASP A 57 13.13 1.33 -15.84
N VAL A 58 12.58 0.25 -15.31
CA VAL A 58 13.29 -0.99 -15.05
C VAL A 58 12.74 -2.06 -15.97
N GLU A 59 13.60 -2.63 -16.81
CA GLU A 59 13.27 -3.83 -17.57
C GLU A 59 12.92 -4.96 -16.59
N VAL A 60 11.76 -5.60 -16.80
CA VAL A 60 11.29 -6.70 -15.96
C VAL A 60 10.83 -7.85 -16.84
N THR A 61 11.21 -9.07 -16.49
CA THR A 61 10.69 -10.26 -17.16
C THR A 61 9.23 -10.51 -16.79
N ALA A 62 8.58 -11.42 -17.52
CA ALA A 62 7.24 -11.88 -17.16
C ALA A 62 7.19 -12.47 -15.75
N GLU A 63 8.18 -13.28 -15.35
CA GLU A 63 8.26 -13.85 -14.01
C GLU A 63 8.47 -12.77 -12.95
N GLU A 64 9.37 -11.81 -13.20
CA GLU A 64 9.65 -10.72 -12.26
C GLU A 64 8.45 -9.81 -12.07
N LEU A 65 7.70 -9.51 -13.13
CA LEU A 65 6.49 -8.69 -13.06
C LEU A 65 5.38 -9.39 -12.24
N ILE A 66 5.24 -10.71 -12.39
CA ILE A 66 4.28 -11.51 -11.61
C ILE A 66 4.70 -11.50 -10.13
N ALA A 67 5.97 -11.77 -9.84
CA ALA A 67 6.50 -11.76 -8.48
C ALA A 67 6.37 -10.37 -7.82
N LEU A 68 6.60 -9.30 -8.57
CA LEU A 68 6.38 -7.92 -8.10
C LEU A 68 4.92 -7.68 -7.72
N SER A 69 3.97 -8.14 -8.54
CA SER A 69 2.54 -8.04 -8.25
C SER A 69 2.15 -8.77 -6.97
N GLU A 70 2.63 -10.00 -6.81
CA GLU A 70 2.36 -10.80 -5.60
C GLU A 70 2.96 -10.14 -4.35
N ALA A 71 4.17 -9.60 -4.46
CA ALA A 71 4.82 -8.89 -3.37
C ALA A 71 4.09 -7.57 -3.02
N ALA A 72 3.59 -6.85 -4.03
CA ALA A 72 2.78 -5.65 -3.83
C ALA A 72 1.43 -5.97 -3.16
N GLU A 73 0.76 -7.04 -3.56
CA GLU A 73 -0.47 -7.54 -2.93
C GLU A 73 -0.24 -7.92 -1.46
N GLN A 74 0.86 -8.61 -1.17
CA GLN A 74 1.25 -8.95 0.20
C GLN A 74 1.55 -7.70 1.04
N ALA A 75 2.23 -6.70 0.47
CA ALA A 75 2.47 -5.41 1.12
C ALA A 75 1.16 -4.66 1.41
N MET A 76 0.23 -4.64 0.45
CA MET A 76 -1.12 -4.08 0.63
C MET A 76 -1.89 -4.77 1.76
N PHE A 77 -1.85 -6.10 1.82
CA PHE A 77 -2.49 -6.86 2.88
C PHE A 77 -1.93 -6.49 4.26
N THR A 78 -0.60 -6.50 4.41
CA THR A 78 0.08 -6.13 5.65
C THR A 78 -0.28 -4.70 6.07
N LYS A 79 -0.22 -3.73 5.15
CA LYS A 79 -0.60 -2.35 5.43
C LYS A 79 -2.07 -2.23 5.86
N GLY A 80 -2.96 -2.97 5.21
CA GLY A 80 -4.38 -3.03 5.59
C GLY A 80 -4.59 -3.51 7.03
N MET A 81 -3.82 -4.51 7.46
CA MET A 81 -3.85 -4.99 8.85
C MET A 81 -3.33 -3.96 9.84
N GLU A 82 -2.23 -3.26 9.53
CA GLU A 82 -1.70 -2.17 10.36
C GLU A 82 -2.73 -1.04 10.53
N ILE A 83 -3.35 -0.62 9.43
CA ILE A 83 -4.41 0.40 9.43
C ILE A 83 -5.59 -0.07 10.29
N HIS A 84 -6.01 -1.32 10.16
CA HIS A 84 -7.09 -1.90 10.97
C HIS A 84 -6.75 -1.88 12.46
N VAL A 85 -5.56 -2.36 12.83
CA VAL A 85 -5.08 -2.39 14.22
C VAL A 85 -5.07 -0.98 14.78
N ARG A 86 -4.47 -0.02 14.09
CA ARG A 86 -4.42 1.37 14.56
C ARG A 86 -5.82 1.97 14.67
N GLN A 87 -6.73 1.70 13.73
CA GLN A 87 -8.12 2.14 13.82
C GLN A 87 -8.80 1.61 15.10
N ARG A 88 -8.59 0.33 15.44
CA ARG A 88 -9.14 -0.28 16.66
C ARG A 88 -8.52 0.33 17.91
N THR A 89 -7.21 0.59 17.90
CA THR A 89 -6.51 1.25 19.01
C THR A 89 -7.07 2.64 19.24
N MET A 90 -7.23 3.45 18.20
CA MET A 90 -7.80 4.80 18.35
C MET A 90 -9.20 4.81 18.95
N LYS A 91 -10.04 3.84 18.55
CA LYS A 91 -11.39 3.69 19.13
C LYS A 91 -11.32 3.35 20.62
N LYS A 92 -10.45 2.41 21.01
CA LYS A 92 -10.24 2.04 22.42
C LYS A 92 -9.64 3.17 23.26
N GLU A 93 -8.78 4.00 22.67
CA GLU A 93 -8.22 5.18 23.34
C GLU A 93 -9.31 6.21 23.62
N LEU A 94 -10.15 6.53 22.63
CA LEU A 94 -11.31 7.42 22.79
C LEU A 94 -12.30 6.92 23.84
N GLU A 95 -12.57 5.60 23.89
CA GLU A 95 -13.47 4.99 24.87
C GLU A 95 -13.01 5.19 26.34
N LYS A 96 -11.73 5.50 26.56
CA LYS A 96 -11.16 5.74 27.91
C LYS A 96 -11.19 7.21 28.34
N LEU A 97 -11.44 8.14 27.42
CA LEU A 97 -11.47 9.56 27.74
C LEU A 97 -12.78 9.92 28.42
N THR A 98 -12.72 10.80 29.42
CA THR A 98 -13.88 11.07 30.29
C THR A 98 -14.36 12.52 30.24
N SER A 99 -13.58 13.41 29.63
CA SER A 99 -13.92 14.82 29.46
C SER A 99 -14.05 15.23 28.00
N ALA A 100 -14.87 16.25 27.74
CA ALA A 100 -15.03 16.83 26.41
C ALA A 100 -13.70 17.41 25.88
N ASP A 101 -12.89 18.02 26.75
CA ASP A 101 -11.60 18.60 26.40
C ASP A 101 -10.61 17.53 25.92
N GLU A 102 -10.53 16.38 26.59
CA GLU A 102 -9.70 15.25 26.16
C GLU A 102 -10.13 14.71 24.79
N ILE A 103 -11.44 14.57 24.55
CA ILE A 103 -11.99 14.09 23.27
C ILE A 103 -11.65 15.06 22.14
N LEU A 104 -11.80 16.37 22.38
CA LEU A 104 -11.48 17.41 21.40
C LEU A 104 -9.97 17.50 21.12
N ALA A 105 -9.13 17.20 22.10
CA ALA A 105 -7.68 17.18 21.96
C ALA A 105 -7.14 15.90 21.29
N TYR A 106 -7.96 14.86 21.13
CA TYR A 106 -7.51 13.56 20.62
C TYR A 106 -7.03 13.64 19.16
N ARG A 107 -5.76 13.30 18.93
CA ARG A 107 -5.13 13.32 17.60
C ARG A 107 -5.38 12.03 16.83
N VAL A 108 -6.16 12.13 15.75
CA VAL A 108 -6.36 11.03 14.80
C VAL A 108 -5.14 10.92 13.89
N GLY A 109 -4.51 9.75 13.85
CA GLY A 109 -3.29 9.54 13.06
C GLY A 109 -2.59 8.25 13.47
N TRP A 110 -1.38 8.04 12.97
CA TRP A 110 -0.52 6.93 13.41
C TRP A 110 -0.09 7.03 14.88
N GLY A 111 -0.21 8.22 15.49
CA GLY A 111 0.38 8.53 16.78
C GLY A 111 1.62 9.41 16.59
N ASP A 112 2.19 9.90 17.68
CA ASP A 112 3.52 10.51 17.63
C ASP A 112 4.58 9.38 17.48
N PRO A 113 5.71 9.62 16.78
CA PRO A 113 6.80 8.65 16.64
C PRO A 113 7.44 8.26 17.98
#